data_AF-A0A9E6JS21-F1
#
_entry.id   AF-A0A9E6JS21-F1
#
_cell.length_a   1.000
_cell.length_b   1.000
_cell.length_c   1.000
_cell.angle_alpha   90.00
_cell.angle_beta   90.00
_cell.angle_gamma   90.00
#
_symmetry.space_group_name_H-M   'P 1'
#
loop_
_entity.id
_entity.type
_entity.pdbx_description
1 polymer ?
#
loop_
_entity_poly.entity_id
_entity_poly.type
_entity_poly.pdbx_seq_one_letter_code
_entity_poly.pdbx_strand_id
1 'polypeptide(L)'
;KYFDRYAQIAFDNNFDLPQAPPSPIVRASLHNRQAVLTWGERSLSSPRIEGRHRQRTWKIQAPALGRGELGTFSAGEGTGSLLKWQFKGPIQARFFDGAQVRSDALVWEGSVMTLTGRPVTWTRLRQRLSGLKVIKTKDQVIFPQGIAGALAAQEGDINLRADRGQAKGDLLTLDSRVECQGQGWRLQAEHISVTLGPGNVVKQMTANGSVVLRGRMGEGRGDTLDLDPGRQVANWHGNVQALTEVRP
;
A
#
# COMPACT_ATOMS: atom_id res chain seq x y z
N LYS A 1 30.43 -9.85 18.22
CA LYS A 1 31.03 -9.77 19.59
C LYS A 1 30.02 -9.42 20.70
N TYR A 2 28.72 -9.20 20.41
CA TYR A 2 27.69 -8.96 21.45
C TYR A 2 26.75 -10.15 21.72
N PHE A 3 26.91 -11.28 21.02
CA PHE A 3 26.08 -12.47 21.19
C PHE A 3 26.63 -13.51 22.19
N ASP A 4 27.85 -13.32 22.73
CA ASP A 4 28.51 -14.34 23.56
C ASP A 4 28.04 -14.38 25.02
N ARG A 5 27.72 -13.24 25.66
CA ARG A 5 27.37 -13.25 27.09
C ARG A 5 26.03 -13.93 27.38
N TYR A 6 25.04 -13.80 26.49
CA TYR A 6 23.72 -14.41 26.69
C TYR A 6 23.73 -15.92 26.39
N ALA A 7 24.57 -16.38 25.46
CA ALA A 7 24.73 -17.80 25.17
C ALA A 7 25.43 -18.55 26.32
N GLN A 8 26.43 -17.93 26.94
CA GLN A 8 27.13 -18.50 28.10
C GLN A 8 26.18 -18.64 29.31
N ILE A 9 25.37 -17.60 29.61
CA ILE A 9 24.38 -17.63 30.70
C ILE A 9 23.30 -18.70 30.47
N ALA A 10 22.86 -18.92 29.23
CA ALA A 10 21.88 -19.96 28.91
C ALA A 10 22.46 -21.38 29.05
N PHE A 11 23.73 -21.56 28.68
CA PHE A 11 24.47 -22.82 28.82
C PHE A 11 24.74 -23.16 30.29
N ASP A 12 25.16 -22.16 31.08
CA ASP A 12 25.49 -22.34 32.50
C ASP A 12 24.26 -22.59 33.38
N ASN A 13 23.06 -22.16 32.94
CA ASN A 13 21.81 -22.32 33.69
C ASN A 13 20.88 -23.42 33.15
N ASN A 14 21.37 -24.26 32.23
CA ASN A 14 20.61 -25.36 31.63
C ASN A 14 19.24 -24.91 31.07
N PHE A 15 19.18 -23.69 30.52
CA PHE A 15 17.99 -23.21 29.84
C PHE A 15 17.88 -23.94 28.51
N ASP A 16 16.81 -24.71 28.33
CA ASP A 16 16.40 -25.17 27.00
C ASP A 16 16.17 -23.92 26.14
N LEU A 17 17.14 -23.63 25.26
CA LEU A 17 16.95 -22.63 24.23
C LEU A 17 15.74 -23.10 23.42
N PRO A 18 14.72 -22.24 23.21
CA PRO A 18 13.57 -22.64 22.42
C PRO A 18 14.07 -23.18 21.09
N GLN A 19 13.71 -24.42 20.76
CA GLN A 19 14.11 -25.03 19.51
C GLN A 19 13.77 -24.05 18.39
N ALA A 20 14.79 -23.65 17.62
CA ALA A 20 14.57 -22.78 16.48
C ALA A 20 13.48 -23.44 15.62
N PRO A 21 12.41 -22.71 15.25
CA PRO A 21 11.32 -23.30 14.49
C PRO A 21 11.88 -23.99 13.25
N PRO A 22 11.37 -25.18 12.89
CA PRO A 22 11.91 -25.94 11.76
C PRO A 22 11.90 -25.07 10.51
N SER A 23 13.03 -25.06 9.78
CA SER A 23 13.11 -24.32 8.52
C SER A 23 12.05 -24.88 7.56
N PRO A 24 11.31 -24.03 6.84
CA PRO A 24 10.25 -24.51 5.97
C PRO A 24 10.84 -25.43 4.90
N ILE A 25 10.13 -26.52 4.60
CA ILE A 25 10.55 -27.48 3.58
C ILE A 25 10.46 -26.79 2.21
N VAL A 26 11.62 -26.60 1.58
CA VAL A 26 11.72 -26.02 0.23
C VAL A 26 11.73 -27.16 -0.78
N ARG A 27 10.79 -27.13 -1.73
CA ARG A 27 10.77 -28.05 -2.86
C ARG A 27 11.20 -27.32 -4.12
N ALA A 28 12.08 -27.95 -4.88
CA ALA A 28 12.48 -27.50 -6.21
C ALA A 28 11.93 -28.47 -7.25
N SER A 29 11.38 -27.95 -8.34
CA SER A 29 10.88 -28.75 -9.45
C SER A 29 11.11 -28.04 -10.78
N LEU A 30 11.03 -28.81 -11.87
CA LEU A 30 11.07 -28.28 -13.23
C LEU A 30 9.72 -28.57 -13.87
N HIS A 31 9.03 -27.52 -14.31
CA HIS A 31 7.73 -27.64 -14.98
C HIS A 31 7.73 -26.76 -16.23
N ASN A 32 7.40 -27.31 -17.40
CA ASN A 32 7.34 -26.57 -18.67
C ASN A 32 8.59 -25.70 -18.94
N ARG A 33 9.79 -26.25 -18.69
CA ARG A 33 11.09 -25.55 -18.80
C ARG A 33 11.27 -24.35 -17.86
N GLN A 34 10.45 -24.24 -16.82
CA GLN A 34 10.61 -23.28 -15.74
C GLN A 34 11.07 -23.99 -14.48
N ALA A 35 12.13 -23.46 -13.86
CA ALA A 35 12.52 -23.83 -12.51
C ALA A 35 11.49 -23.22 -11.55
N VAL A 36 10.98 -24.04 -10.62
CA VAL A 36 9.99 -23.63 -9.63
C VAL A 36 10.51 -23.96 -8.24
N LEU A 37 10.51 -22.96 -7.36
CA LEU A 37 10.73 -23.12 -5.93
C LEU A 37 9.40 -22.93 -5.20
N THR A 38 9.08 -23.83 -4.27
CA THR A 38 7.85 -23.74 -3.45
C THR A 38 8.15 -24.00 -1.98
N TRP A 39 7.56 -23.21 -1.08
CA TRP A 39 7.63 -23.42 0.37
C TRP A 39 6.41 -22.79 1.07
N GLY A 40 5.65 -23.61 1.79
CA GLY A 40 4.33 -23.19 2.28
C GLY A 40 3.43 -22.73 1.13
N GLU A 41 2.76 -21.59 1.30
CA GLU A 41 1.91 -20.95 0.28
C GLU A 41 2.69 -20.12 -0.76
N ARG A 42 4.02 -20.07 -0.63
CA ARG A 42 4.87 -19.25 -1.48
C ARG A 42 5.45 -20.06 -2.63
N SER A 43 5.51 -19.43 -3.80
CA SER A 43 6.24 -19.98 -4.95
C SER A 43 6.97 -18.91 -5.75
N LEU A 44 8.08 -19.30 -6.36
CA LEU A 44 8.82 -18.54 -7.36
C LEU A 44 9.08 -19.41 -8.58
N SER A 45 8.91 -18.86 -9.76
CA SER A 45 9.21 -19.55 -11.02
C SER A 45 9.91 -18.65 -12.03
N SER A 46 10.80 -19.23 -12.82
CA SER A 46 11.61 -18.54 -13.84
C SER A 46 12.30 -19.57 -14.75
N PRO A 47 12.77 -19.18 -15.94
CA PRO A 47 13.65 -20.04 -16.76
C PRO A 47 14.89 -20.55 -16.00
N ARG A 48 15.43 -19.77 -15.05
CA ARG A 48 16.62 -20.16 -14.28
C ARG A 48 16.60 -19.60 -12.87
N ILE A 49 16.83 -20.50 -11.91
CA ILE A 49 17.00 -20.19 -10.49
C ILE A 49 18.32 -20.79 -10.00
N GLU A 50 19.16 -19.97 -9.40
CA GLU A 50 20.44 -20.38 -8.81
C GLU A 50 20.34 -20.31 -7.29
N GLY A 51 20.39 -21.48 -6.65
CA GLY A 51 20.42 -21.58 -5.19
C GLY A 51 21.84 -21.59 -4.63
N ARG A 52 22.11 -20.78 -3.62
CA ARG A 52 23.35 -20.83 -2.82
C ARG A 52 23.04 -21.45 -1.47
N HIS A 53 23.08 -22.78 -1.39
CA HIS A 53 22.67 -23.56 -0.22
C HIS A 53 23.32 -23.09 1.10
N ARG A 54 24.64 -22.85 1.11
CA ARG A 54 25.36 -22.39 2.32
C ARG A 54 24.86 -21.04 2.83
N GLN A 55 24.47 -20.16 1.92
CA GLN A 55 23.98 -18.81 2.24
C GLN A 55 22.46 -18.76 2.40
N ARG A 56 21.75 -19.87 2.10
CA ARG A 56 20.29 -19.95 2.03
C ARG A 56 19.67 -18.83 1.19
N THR A 57 20.37 -18.45 0.12
CA THR A 57 19.94 -17.41 -0.81
C THR A 57 19.72 -17.98 -2.20
N TRP A 58 18.99 -17.23 -3.02
CA TRP A 58 18.71 -17.55 -4.40
C TRP A 58 18.89 -16.31 -5.28
N LYS A 59 19.17 -16.56 -6.56
CA LYS A 59 19.11 -15.57 -7.65
C LYS A 59 18.22 -16.13 -8.75
N ILE A 60 17.37 -15.28 -9.31
CA ILE A 60 16.38 -15.66 -10.32
C ILE A 60 16.52 -14.75 -11.55
N GLN A 61 16.46 -15.34 -12.74
CA GLN A 61 16.47 -14.59 -13.99
C GLN A 61 15.06 -14.14 -14.38
N ALA A 62 14.99 -13.09 -15.21
CA ALA A 62 13.73 -12.67 -15.80
C ALA A 62 13.22 -13.69 -16.84
N PRO A 63 11.90 -13.79 -17.07
CA PRO A 63 10.85 -13.25 -16.22
C PRO A 63 10.72 -14.07 -14.93
N ALA A 64 10.59 -13.39 -13.80
CA ALA A 64 10.28 -14.02 -12.53
C ALA A 64 8.78 -13.91 -12.25
N LEU A 65 8.15 -15.01 -11.89
CA LEU A 65 6.77 -15.06 -11.43
C LEU A 65 6.76 -15.51 -9.98
N GLY A 66 6.07 -14.78 -9.13
CA GLY A 66 5.96 -15.11 -7.71
C GLY A 66 4.53 -15.16 -7.23
N ARG A 67 4.32 -16.00 -6.21
CA ARG A 67 3.10 -16.07 -5.42
C ARG A 67 3.47 -16.02 -3.95
N GLY A 68 2.72 -15.26 -3.17
CA GLY A 68 2.78 -15.30 -1.72
C GLY A 68 1.41 -14.99 -1.11
N GLU A 69 1.40 -14.66 0.17
CA GLU A 69 0.18 -14.55 0.96
C GLU A 69 -0.75 -13.40 0.52
N LEU A 70 -0.18 -12.37 -0.12
CA LEU A 70 -0.93 -11.20 -0.55
C LEU A 70 -1.48 -11.34 -1.98
N GLY A 71 -0.89 -12.22 -2.80
CA GLY A 71 -1.24 -12.36 -4.21
C GLY A 71 -0.10 -12.88 -5.08
N THR A 72 -0.11 -12.46 -6.33
CA THR A 72 0.86 -12.86 -7.36
C THR A 72 1.57 -11.65 -7.94
N PHE A 73 2.77 -11.84 -8.47
CA PHE A 73 3.48 -10.82 -9.22
C PHE A 73 4.29 -11.41 -10.36
N SER A 74 4.56 -10.57 -11.37
CA SER A 74 5.61 -10.76 -12.36
C SER A 74 6.67 -9.67 -12.19
N ALA A 75 7.92 -10.03 -12.42
CA ALA A 75 9.07 -9.15 -12.28
C ALA A 75 10.20 -9.48 -13.27
N GLY A 76 11.22 -8.64 -13.31
CA GLY A 76 12.48 -8.93 -13.97
C GLY A 76 13.36 -9.87 -13.14
N GLU A 77 14.65 -9.57 -13.09
CA GLU A 77 15.59 -10.33 -12.23
C GLU A 77 15.33 -10.10 -10.75
N GLY A 78 15.73 -11.07 -9.93
CA GLY A 78 15.61 -10.95 -8.48
C GLY A 78 16.64 -11.74 -7.71
N THR A 79 16.72 -11.44 -6.42
CA THR A 79 17.53 -12.16 -5.44
C THR A 79 16.77 -12.23 -4.13
N GLY A 80 17.12 -13.19 -3.29
CA GLY A 80 16.51 -13.26 -1.97
C GLY A 80 16.88 -14.47 -1.16
N SER A 81 16.10 -14.66 -0.11
CA SER A 81 16.11 -15.81 0.79
C SER A 81 14.67 -16.28 1.00
N LEU A 82 14.46 -17.19 1.96
CA LEU A 82 13.10 -17.62 2.34
C LEU A 82 12.28 -16.50 3.01
N LEU A 83 12.95 -15.52 3.61
CA LEU A 83 12.34 -14.45 4.41
C LEU A 83 12.24 -13.12 3.66
N LYS A 84 13.15 -12.87 2.71
CA LYS A 84 13.26 -11.58 2.03
C LYS A 84 13.51 -11.75 0.54
N TRP A 85 12.66 -11.18 -0.30
CA TRP A 85 12.77 -11.22 -1.76
C TRP A 85 12.97 -9.81 -2.29
N GLN A 86 13.82 -9.65 -3.29
CA GLN A 86 14.11 -8.38 -3.93
C GLN A 86 14.08 -8.57 -5.43
N PHE A 87 13.29 -7.75 -6.12
CA PHE A 87 13.11 -7.80 -7.56
C PHE A 87 13.26 -6.43 -8.19
N LYS A 88 13.85 -6.41 -9.38
CA LYS A 88 13.84 -5.25 -10.27
C LYS A 88 12.75 -5.39 -11.31
N GLY A 89 12.19 -4.25 -11.70
CA GLY A 89 11.03 -4.14 -12.56
C GLY A 89 11.33 -4.35 -14.04
N PRO A 90 10.28 -4.28 -14.88
CA PRO A 90 8.92 -3.86 -14.51
C PRO A 90 8.22 -4.89 -13.60
N ILE A 91 7.60 -4.40 -12.52
CA ILE A 91 6.81 -5.23 -11.60
C ILE A 91 5.33 -5.03 -11.91
N GLN A 92 4.60 -6.14 -12.02
CA GLN A 92 3.14 -6.14 -12.06
C GLN A 92 2.64 -7.10 -10.99
N ALA A 93 1.83 -6.62 -10.04
CA ALA A 93 1.26 -7.43 -8.98
C ALA A 93 -0.26 -7.42 -9.01
N ARG A 94 -0.88 -8.55 -8.67
CA ARG A 94 -2.32 -8.73 -8.51
C ARG A 94 -2.60 -9.34 -7.14
N PHE A 95 -3.39 -8.65 -6.33
CA PHE A 95 -3.71 -9.04 -4.97
C PHE A 95 -5.06 -9.75 -4.90
N PHE A 96 -5.26 -10.57 -3.86
CA PHE A 96 -6.52 -11.29 -3.65
C PHE A 96 -7.71 -10.37 -3.35
N ASP A 97 -7.46 -9.14 -2.88
CA ASP A 97 -8.49 -8.11 -2.67
C ASP A 97 -8.93 -7.38 -3.96
N GLY A 98 -8.47 -7.87 -5.12
CA GLY A 98 -8.76 -7.33 -6.45
C GLY A 98 -7.85 -6.16 -6.86
N ALA A 99 -6.96 -5.69 -5.98
CA ALA A 99 -6.06 -4.61 -6.34
C ALA A 99 -4.97 -5.06 -7.32
N GLN A 100 -4.52 -4.12 -8.16
CA GLN A 100 -3.41 -4.29 -9.07
C GLN A 100 -2.39 -3.18 -8.86
N VAL A 101 -1.11 -3.54 -8.97
CA VAL A 101 0.01 -2.61 -8.85
C VAL A 101 0.96 -2.72 -10.03
N ARG A 102 1.50 -1.56 -10.43
CA ARG A 102 2.68 -1.45 -11.29
C ARG A 102 3.78 -0.68 -10.57
N SER A 103 5.01 -1.18 -10.59
CA SER A 103 6.18 -0.52 -9.97
C SER A 103 7.49 -0.88 -10.67
N ASP A 104 8.59 -0.25 -10.24
CA ASP A 104 9.93 -0.48 -10.78
C ASP A 104 10.77 -1.41 -9.91
N ALA A 105 10.40 -1.59 -8.64
CA ALA A 105 11.03 -2.53 -7.75
C ALA A 105 10.06 -3.05 -6.70
N LEU A 106 10.41 -4.21 -6.15
CA LEU A 106 9.67 -4.93 -5.14
C LEU A 106 10.65 -5.49 -4.11
N VAL A 107 10.39 -5.19 -2.83
CA VAL A 107 10.98 -5.87 -1.68
C VAL A 107 9.86 -6.53 -0.89
N TRP A 108 9.88 -7.85 -0.78
CA TRP A 108 8.95 -8.61 0.03
C TRP A 108 9.69 -9.14 1.26
N GLU A 109 9.25 -8.78 2.46
CA GLU A 109 9.85 -9.24 3.72
C GLU A 109 8.75 -9.65 4.71
N GLY A 110 8.71 -10.94 5.05
CA GLY A 110 7.60 -11.50 5.84
C GLY A 110 6.24 -11.31 5.16
N SER A 111 5.32 -10.61 5.84
CA SER A 111 3.99 -10.26 5.33
C SER A 111 3.90 -8.84 4.75
N VAL A 112 5.04 -8.17 4.57
CA VAL A 112 5.13 -6.79 4.11
C VAL A 112 5.71 -6.74 2.71
N MET A 113 5.00 -6.07 1.81
CA MET A 113 5.43 -5.85 0.45
C MET A 113 5.68 -4.37 0.21
N THR A 114 6.94 -4.01 0.01
CA THR A 114 7.37 -2.64 -0.30
C THR A 114 7.61 -2.53 -1.79
N LEU A 115 6.86 -1.64 -2.43
CA LEU A 115 6.93 -1.34 -3.86
C LEU A 115 7.50 0.08 -4.02
N THR A 116 8.42 0.26 -4.95
CA THR A 116 8.96 1.59 -5.28
C THR A 116 8.99 1.79 -6.79
N GLY A 117 8.87 3.05 -7.23
CA GLY A 117 8.90 3.38 -8.65
C GLY A 117 8.61 4.85 -8.93
N ARG A 118 8.60 5.19 -10.22
CA ARG A 118 8.37 6.57 -10.69
C ARG A 118 7.16 6.67 -11.65
N PRO A 119 5.90 6.60 -11.19
CA PRO A 119 5.44 6.28 -9.83
C PRO A 119 5.00 4.81 -9.69
N VAL A 120 4.87 4.34 -8.46
CA VAL A 120 4.04 3.15 -8.16
C VAL A 120 2.59 3.51 -8.43
N THR A 121 1.90 2.72 -9.25
CA THR A 121 0.48 2.89 -9.54
C THR A 121 -0.31 1.78 -8.86
N TRP A 122 -1.30 2.15 -8.05
CA TRP A 122 -2.23 1.28 -7.34
C TRP A 122 -3.64 1.46 -7.89
N THR A 123 -4.29 0.37 -8.26
CA THR A 123 -5.65 0.39 -8.80
C THR A 123 -6.51 -0.66 -8.11
N ARG A 124 -7.74 -0.32 -7.73
CA ARG A 124 -8.70 -1.25 -7.15
C ARG A 124 -10.12 -0.77 -7.45
N LEU A 125 -10.88 -1.54 -8.24
CA LEU A 125 -12.20 -1.12 -8.72
C LEU A 125 -12.12 0.26 -9.42
N ARG A 126 -12.87 1.25 -8.94
CA ARG A 126 -12.89 2.63 -9.46
C ARG A 126 -11.94 3.59 -8.74
N GLN A 127 -10.97 3.06 -8.00
CA GLN A 127 -9.92 3.84 -7.34
C GLN A 127 -8.59 3.70 -8.10
N ARG A 128 -7.94 4.83 -8.38
CA ARG A 128 -6.58 4.89 -8.93
C ARG A 128 -5.73 5.83 -8.10
N LEU A 129 -4.74 5.28 -7.40
CA LEU A 129 -3.80 6.01 -6.56
C LEU A 129 -2.37 5.80 -7.05
N SER A 130 -1.48 6.72 -6.72
CA SER A 130 -0.07 6.65 -7.09
C SER A 130 0.80 7.33 -6.04
N GLY A 131 2.06 6.90 -5.97
CA GLY A 131 3.08 7.46 -5.08
C GLY A 131 4.47 6.91 -5.40
N LEU A 132 5.51 7.45 -4.78
CA LEU A 132 6.89 6.99 -5.00
C LEU A 132 7.18 5.64 -4.33
N LYS A 133 6.47 5.38 -3.24
CA LYS A 133 6.59 4.17 -2.43
C LYS A 133 5.21 3.74 -1.96
N VAL A 134 4.95 2.44 -2.02
CA VAL A 134 3.75 1.81 -1.46
C VAL A 134 4.18 0.66 -0.57
N ILE A 135 3.60 0.59 0.62
CA ILE A 135 3.79 -0.53 1.55
C ILE A 135 2.44 -1.23 1.69
N LYS A 136 2.35 -2.48 1.25
CA LYS A 136 1.17 -3.33 1.39
C LYS A 136 1.41 -4.35 2.50
N THR A 137 0.45 -4.45 3.41
CA THR A 137 0.30 -5.58 4.33
C THR A 137 -1.03 -6.29 4.04
N LYS A 138 -1.42 -7.27 4.85
CA LYS A 138 -2.73 -7.92 4.70
C LYS A 138 -3.88 -6.91 4.75
N ASP A 139 -3.85 -6.01 5.73
CA ASP A 139 -5.03 -5.20 6.09
C ASP A 139 -5.00 -3.77 5.56
N GLN A 140 -3.84 -3.29 5.09
CA GLN A 140 -3.70 -1.89 4.69
C GLN A 140 -2.66 -1.66 3.59
N VAL A 141 -2.82 -0.50 2.95
CA VAL A 141 -1.89 0.08 1.96
C VAL A 141 -1.42 1.42 2.52
N ILE A 142 -0.12 1.66 2.56
CA ILE A 142 0.46 2.92 3.03
C ILE A 142 1.27 3.57 1.91
N PHE A 143 1.07 4.87 1.75
CA PHE A 143 1.80 5.77 0.87
C PHE A 143 2.62 6.71 1.74
N PRO A 144 3.84 6.33 2.16
CA PRO A 144 4.64 7.13 3.10
C PRO A 144 5.31 8.36 2.46
N GLN A 145 5.32 8.45 1.13
CA GLN A 145 6.05 9.47 0.37
C GLN A 145 5.23 9.90 -0.85
N GLY A 146 4.21 10.72 -0.57
CA GLY A 146 3.28 11.25 -1.55
C GLY A 146 2.20 10.24 -1.92
N ILE A 147 0.97 10.73 -1.98
CA ILE A 147 -0.18 10.06 -2.59
C ILE A 147 -0.88 11.05 -3.52
N ALA A 148 -1.19 10.60 -4.73
CA ALA A 148 -2.00 11.35 -5.68
C ALA A 148 -2.87 10.41 -6.50
N GLY A 149 -4.05 10.84 -6.90
CA GLY A 149 -4.93 10.00 -7.70
C GLY A 149 -6.36 10.49 -7.81
N ALA A 150 -7.23 9.57 -8.21
CA ALA A 150 -8.65 9.80 -8.40
C ALA A 150 -9.46 8.72 -7.67
N LEU A 151 -10.55 9.16 -7.03
CA LEU A 151 -11.58 8.32 -6.44
C LEU A 151 -12.90 8.60 -7.14
N ALA A 152 -13.67 7.57 -7.48
CA ALA A 152 -15.02 7.79 -8.01
C ALA A 152 -15.93 8.41 -6.94
N ALA A 153 -16.74 9.38 -7.32
CA ALA A 153 -17.89 9.87 -6.55
C ALA A 153 -19.15 9.89 -7.44
N GLN A 154 -20.30 10.21 -6.87
CA GLN A 154 -21.58 10.21 -7.60
C GLN A 154 -21.60 11.22 -8.76
N GLU A 155 -21.03 12.42 -8.56
CA GLU A 155 -21.01 13.52 -9.54
C GLU A 155 -19.77 13.54 -10.45
N GLY A 156 -18.94 12.49 -10.36
CA GLY A 156 -17.67 12.40 -11.08
C GLY A 156 -16.51 12.09 -10.14
N ASP A 157 -15.31 12.05 -10.71
CA ASP A 157 -14.13 11.67 -9.94
C ASP A 157 -13.64 12.82 -9.05
N ILE A 158 -13.26 12.49 -7.82
CA ILE A 158 -12.56 13.37 -6.89
C ILE A 158 -11.06 13.11 -7.04
N ASN A 159 -10.34 14.12 -7.52
CA ASN A 159 -8.88 14.09 -7.57
C ASN A 159 -8.32 14.48 -6.21
N LEU A 160 -7.25 13.81 -5.78
CA LEU A 160 -6.61 14.07 -4.49
C LEU A 160 -5.09 14.11 -4.60
N ARG A 161 -4.48 14.85 -3.67
CA ARG A 161 -3.04 14.81 -3.37
C ARG A 161 -2.80 15.04 -1.88
N ALA A 162 -1.78 14.38 -1.33
CA ALA A 162 -1.27 14.61 0.02
C ALA A 162 0.18 14.13 0.16
N ASP A 163 0.86 14.51 1.23
CA ASP A 163 2.22 14.06 1.51
C ASP A 163 2.27 12.61 1.96
N ARG A 164 1.21 12.13 2.64
CA ARG A 164 1.07 10.75 3.08
C ARG A 164 -0.37 10.29 2.94
N GLY A 165 -0.57 8.99 2.83
CA GLY A 165 -1.90 8.41 2.91
C GLY A 165 -1.89 6.94 3.31
N GLN A 166 -3.03 6.47 3.78
CA GLN A 166 -3.21 5.08 4.20
C GLN A 166 -4.64 4.64 3.87
N ALA A 167 -4.76 3.49 3.19
CA ALA A 167 -6.03 2.85 2.94
C ALA A 167 -6.17 1.59 3.79
N LYS A 168 -7.23 1.49 4.59
CA LYS A 168 -7.56 0.33 5.42
C LYS A 168 -9.06 0.05 5.33
N GLY A 169 -9.42 -1.09 4.75
CA GLY A 169 -10.83 -1.40 4.45
C GLY A 169 -11.43 -0.33 3.54
N ASP A 170 -12.48 0.33 4.02
CA ASP A 170 -13.24 1.36 3.29
C ASP A 170 -12.84 2.79 3.71
N LEU A 171 -11.77 2.94 4.49
CA LEU A 171 -11.26 4.23 4.94
C LEU A 171 -9.93 4.56 4.26
N LEU A 172 -9.86 5.74 3.63
CA LEU A 172 -8.61 6.34 3.17
C LEU A 172 -8.31 7.58 4.01
N THR A 173 -7.19 7.58 4.74
CA THR A 173 -6.69 8.76 5.43
C THR A 173 -5.60 9.42 4.59
N LEU A 174 -5.61 10.76 4.58
CA LEU A 174 -4.68 11.61 3.88
C LEU A 174 -4.13 12.62 4.88
N ASP A 175 -2.81 12.79 4.89
CA ASP A 175 -2.11 13.59 5.89
C ASP A 175 -1.11 14.55 5.26
N SER A 176 -1.13 15.78 5.78
CA SER A 176 -0.26 16.90 5.47
C SER A 176 -0.41 17.42 4.02
N ARG A 177 -0.73 18.72 3.90
CA ARG A 177 -0.96 19.43 2.64
C ARG A 177 -1.95 18.69 1.74
N VAL A 178 -3.08 18.29 2.33
CA VAL A 178 -4.10 17.53 1.62
C VAL A 178 -4.90 18.48 0.75
N GLU A 179 -5.08 18.10 -0.51
CA GLU A 179 -5.99 18.77 -1.41
C GLU A 179 -6.88 17.76 -2.13
N CYS A 180 -8.17 18.05 -2.16
CA CYS A 180 -9.16 17.31 -2.91
C CYS A 180 -9.91 18.26 -3.85
N GLN A 181 -10.21 17.79 -5.05
CA GLN A 181 -10.93 18.54 -6.06
C GLN A 181 -11.99 17.63 -6.70
N GLY A 182 -13.26 17.96 -6.46
CA GLY A 182 -14.40 17.36 -7.17
C GLY A 182 -14.94 18.28 -8.25
N GLN A 183 -16.18 18.03 -8.67
CA GLN A 183 -16.82 18.79 -9.74
C GLN A 183 -17.17 20.22 -9.29
N GLY A 184 -16.32 21.18 -9.64
CA GLY A 184 -16.57 22.61 -9.37
C GLY A 184 -16.32 23.03 -7.92
N TRP A 185 -15.65 22.21 -7.12
CA TRP A 185 -15.24 22.56 -5.76
C TRP A 185 -13.82 22.07 -5.45
N ARG A 186 -13.17 22.75 -4.51
CA ARG A 186 -11.83 22.39 -4.00
C ARG A 186 -11.82 22.48 -2.47
N LEU A 187 -11.26 21.45 -1.86
CA LEU A 187 -11.07 21.31 -0.43
C LEU A 187 -9.57 21.19 -0.13
N GLN A 188 -9.08 21.98 0.83
CA GLN A 188 -7.72 21.88 1.35
C GLN A 188 -7.79 21.71 2.86
N ALA A 189 -6.93 20.85 3.42
CA ALA A 189 -6.85 20.64 4.87
C ALA A 189 -5.48 20.03 5.25
N GLU A 190 -5.23 19.95 6.55
CA GLU A 190 -4.08 19.21 7.08
C GLU A 190 -4.33 17.71 7.09
N HIS A 191 -5.57 17.29 7.38
CA HIS A 191 -5.97 15.90 7.43
C HIS A 191 -7.33 15.72 6.75
N ILE A 192 -7.47 14.70 5.91
CA ILE A 192 -8.77 14.29 5.36
C ILE A 192 -8.92 12.78 5.51
N SER A 193 -10.03 12.37 6.10
CA SER A 193 -10.51 10.98 6.08
C SER A 193 -11.61 10.86 5.03
N VAL A 194 -11.49 9.88 4.13
CA VAL A 194 -12.45 9.59 3.08
C VAL A 194 -13.05 8.21 3.32
N THR A 195 -14.36 8.17 3.55
CA THR A 195 -15.13 6.92 3.68
C THR A 195 -15.66 6.51 2.31
N LEU A 196 -15.32 5.30 1.90
CA LEU A 196 -15.77 4.68 0.67
C LEU A 196 -17.01 3.82 0.92
N GLY A 197 -17.97 3.88 0.01
CA GLY A 197 -19.10 2.97 -0.07
C GLY A 197 -18.85 1.83 -1.06
N PRO A 198 -19.90 1.05 -1.38
CA PRO A 198 -19.84 -0.02 -2.36
C PRO A 198 -19.23 0.44 -3.69
N GLY A 199 -18.34 -0.37 -4.26
CA GLY A 199 -17.65 -0.04 -5.52
C GLY A 199 -16.50 0.96 -5.38
N ASN A 200 -16.04 1.25 -4.16
CA ASN A 200 -15.05 2.29 -3.85
C ASN A 200 -15.48 3.70 -4.28
N VAL A 201 -16.77 3.99 -4.12
CA VAL A 201 -17.33 5.33 -4.40
C VAL A 201 -17.28 6.16 -3.12
N VAL A 202 -16.81 7.40 -3.20
CA VAL A 202 -16.74 8.32 -2.06
C VAL A 202 -18.14 8.58 -1.52
N LYS A 203 -18.34 8.31 -0.22
CA LYS A 203 -19.59 8.55 0.50
C LYS A 203 -19.50 9.80 1.38
N GLN A 204 -18.40 9.95 2.11
CA GLN A 204 -18.21 11.04 3.05
C GLN A 204 -16.72 11.39 3.12
N MET A 205 -16.44 12.68 3.35
CA MET A 205 -15.10 13.17 3.64
C MET A 205 -15.15 14.02 4.91
N THR A 206 -14.27 13.75 5.86
CA THR A 206 -14.10 14.58 7.06
C THR A 206 -12.72 15.21 7.01
N ALA A 207 -12.69 16.54 6.95
CA ALA A 207 -11.48 17.34 6.92
C ALA A 207 -11.24 18.01 8.27
N ASN A 208 -9.98 18.05 8.71
CA ASN A 208 -9.57 18.63 9.99
C ASN A 208 -8.29 19.46 9.85
N GLY A 209 -8.12 20.40 10.78
CA GLY A 209 -7.00 21.35 10.82
C GLY A 209 -7.35 22.65 10.10
N SER A 210 -6.39 23.25 9.41
CA SER A 210 -6.65 24.45 8.60
C SER A 210 -7.50 24.14 7.35
N VAL A 211 -8.82 24.00 7.49
CA VAL A 211 -9.73 23.62 6.40
C VAL A 211 -10.14 24.82 5.57
N VAL A 212 -10.09 24.68 4.24
CA VAL A 212 -10.58 25.66 3.26
C VAL A 212 -11.40 24.95 2.20
N LEU A 213 -12.66 25.37 2.01
CA LEU A 213 -13.54 24.93 0.93
C LEU A 213 -13.82 26.11 0.00
N ARG A 214 -13.82 25.86 -1.31
CA ARG A 214 -14.17 26.85 -2.34
C ARG A 214 -14.98 26.21 -3.46
N GLY A 215 -15.87 26.98 -4.07
CA GLY A 215 -16.67 26.58 -5.23
C GLY A 215 -18.08 26.09 -4.87
N ARG A 216 -18.67 25.26 -5.74
CA ARG A 216 -20.12 24.96 -5.74
C ARG A 216 -20.67 24.32 -4.46
N MET A 217 -19.82 23.68 -3.66
CA MET A 217 -20.19 23.07 -2.38
C MET A 217 -20.25 24.08 -1.22
N GLY A 218 -20.04 25.36 -1.49
CA GLY A 218 -19.90 26.42 -0.50
C GLY A 218 -18.48 26.97 -0.45
N GLU A 219 -18.35 28.15 0.16
CA GLU A 219 -17.05 28.76 0.40
C GLU A 219 -16.89 29.05 1.90
N GLY A 220 -15.73 28.69 2.45
CA GLY A 220 -15.44 28.96 3.85
C GLY A 220 -14.10 28.44 4.32
N ARG A 221 -13.77 28.82 5.55
CA ARG A 221 -12.59 28.35 6.30
C ARG A 221 -13.00 27.94 7.70
N GLY A 222 -12.33 26.96 8.28
CA GLY A 222 -12.59 26.55 9.65
C GLY A 222 -11.75 25.37 10.10
N ASP A 223 -12.05 24.87 11.30
CA ASP A 223 -11.24 23.80 11.93
C ASP A 223 -11.63 22.40 11.44
N THR A 224 -12.92 22.18 11.21
CA THR A 224 -13.47 20.87 10.81
C THR A 224 -14.60 21.04 9.80
N LEU A 225 -14.62 20.17 8.79
CA LEU A 225 -15.68 20.09 7.78
C LEU A 225 -16.05 18.64 7.52
N ASP A 226 -17.33 18.34 7.61
CA ASP A 226 -17.91 17.11 7.05
C ASP A 226 -18.54 17.43 5.69
N LEU A 227 -18.08 16.71 4.66
CA LEU A 227 -18.54 16.85 3.28
C LEU A 227 -19.20 15.55 2.85
N ASP A 228 -20.43 15.65 2.33
CA ASP A 228 -21.11 14.58 1.58
C ASP A 228 -21.20 15.01 0.12
N PRO A 229 -20.27 14.55 -0.75
CA PRO A 229 -20.27 14.92 -2.16
C PRO A 229 -21.50 14.41 -2.93
N GLY A 230 -22.16 13.35 -2.46
CA GLY A 230 -23.35 12.79 -3.13
C GLY A 230 -24.62 13.57 -2.83
N ARG A 231 -24.70 14.19 -1.66
CA ARG A 231 -25.81 15.06 -1.25
C ARG A 231 -25.55 16.54 -1.50
N GLN A 232 -24.36 16.89 -1.96
CA GLN A 232 -23.88 18.27 -2.06
C GLN A 232 -23.96 19.04 -0.73
N VAL A 233 -23.67 18.38 0.40
CA VAL A 233 -23.77 18.99 1.75
C VAL A 233 -22.38 19.21 2.34
N ALA A 234 -22.18 20.40 2.92
CA ALA A 234 -20.99 20.79 3.66
C ALA A 234 -21.39 21.28 5.07
N ASN A 235 -21.00 20.54 6.10
CA ASN A 235 -21.29 20.85 7.49
C ASN A 235 -20.01 21.25 8.22
N TRP A 236 -19.96 22.50 8.64
CA TRP A 236 -18.81 23.06 9.37
C TRP A 236 -18.97 22.87 10.88
N HIS A 237 -17.85 22.62 11.56
CA HIS A 237 -17.78 22.52 13.02
C HIS A 237 -16.58 23.30 13.56
N GLY A 238 -16.65 23.70 14.83
CA GLY A 238 -15.58 24.45 15.50
C GLY A 238 -15.55 25.93 15.12
N ASN A 239 -14.36 26.52 15.03
CA ASN A 239 -14.23 27.92 14.63
C ASN A 239 -14.39 28.03 13.12
N VAL A 240 -15.44 28.73 12.68
CA VAL A 240 -15.74 28.92 11.26
C VAL A 240 -15.60 30.39 10.90
N GLN A 241 -14.86 30.67 9.83
CA GLN A 241 -14.61 31.99 9.31
C GLN A 241 -15.06 32.07 7.85
N ALA A 242 -15.85 33.11 7.54
CA ALA A 242 -16.29 33.49 6.19
C ALA A 242 -17.07 32.39 5.43
N LEU A 243 -18.26 32.04 5.94
CA LEU A 243 -19.21 31.22 5.18
C LEU A 243 -19.91 32.08 4.12
N THR A 244 -19.83 31.65 2.86
CA THR A 244 -20.68 32.18 1.80
C THR A 244 -21.50 31.03 1.23
N GLU A 245 -22.82 31.12 1.36
CA GLU A 245 -23.73 30.23 0.65
C GLU A 245 -23.66 30.54 -0.84
N VAL A 246 -23.30 29.53 -1.64
CA VAL A 246 -23.39 29.63 -3.10
C VAL A 246 -24.85 29.39 -3.46
N ARG A 247 -25.56 30.46 -3.83
CA ARG A 247 -26.91 30.33 -4.39
C ARG A 247 -26.83 29.60 -5.75
N PRO A 248 -27.75 28.65 -6.02
CA PRO A 248 -27.78 27.89 -7.27
C PRO A 248 -27.97 28.78 -8.51
#